data_AF-A0A3P6ESK1-F1
#
_entry.id   AF-A0A3P6ESK1-F1
#
_cell.length_a   1.000
_cell.length_b   1.000
_cell.length_c   1.000
_cell.angle_alpha   90.00
_cell.angle_beta   90.00
_cell.angle_gamma   90.00
#
_symmetry.space_group_name_H-M   'P 1'
#
loop_
_entity.id
_entity.type
_entity.pdbx_description
1 polymer ?
#
loop_
_entity_poly.entity_id
_entity_poly.type
_entity_poly.pdbx_seq_one_letter_code
_entity_poly.pdbx_strand_id
1 'polypeptide(L)' 'MKMKGDYHRYMAEFKSGEEMKGAAEDTMVAYKAAQDIAAADMAPTHPIRLGLALNFSVFYPQFFRQSL' A
#
# COMPACT_ATOMS: atom_id res chain seq x y z
N MET A 1 -14.28 -19.15 -4.54
CA MET A 1 -13.54 -17.91 -4.17
C MET A 1 -12.03 -18.02 -4.41
N LYS A 2 -11.36 -19.13 -4.07
CA LYS A 2 -9.91 -19.35 -4.36
C LYS A 2 -9.53 -19.22 -5.85
N MET A 3 -10.28 -19.86 -6.75
CA MET A 3 -9.99 -19.86 -8.20
C MET A 3 -9.99 -18.47 -8.84
N LYS A 4 -10.88 -17.57 -8.39
CA LYS A 4 -10.94 -16.19 -8.90
C LYS A 4 -9.73 -15.39 -8.43
N GLY A 5 -9.28 -15.60 -7.20
CA GLY A 5 -8.05 -15.01 -6.67
C GLY A 5 -6.80 -15.48 -7.42
N ASP A 6 -6.70 -16.78 -7.67
CA ASP A 6 -5.59 -17.35 -8.45
C ASP A 6 -5.58 -16.80 -9.89
N TYR A 7 -6.75 -16.62 -10.52
CA TYR A 7 -6.85 -16.04 -11.87
C TYR A 7 -6.34 -14.60 -11.94
N HIS A 8 -6.73 -13.74 -10.98
CA HIS A 8 -6.25 -12.36 -10.96
C HIS A 8 -4.76 -12.26 -10.63
N ARG A 9 -4.23 -13.17 -9.81
CA ARG A 9 -2.79 -13.25 -9.53
C ARG A 9 -1.99 -13.62 -10.78
N TYR A 10 -2.41 -14.63 -11.54
CA TYR A 10 -1.77 -14.98 -12.80
C TYR A 10 -1.85 -13.86 -13.84
N MET A 11 -2.95 -13.09 -13.88
CA MET A 11 -3.06 -11.92 -14.76
C MET A 11 -2.09 -10.79 -14.37
N ALA A 12 -1.82 -10.62 -13.08
CA ALA A 12 -0.92 -9.58 -12.57
C ALA A 12 0.57 -9.95 -12.75
N GLU A 13 0.93 -11.23 -12.71
CA GLU A 13 2.31 -11.70 -12.94
C GLU A 13 2.84 -11.37 -14.35
N PHE A 14 1.95 -11.04 -15.31
CA PHE A 14 2.31 -10.65 -16.68
C PHE A 14 2.19 -9.14 -16.97
N LYS A 15 1.79 -8.34 -15.97
CA LYS A 15 1.57 -6.89 -16.14
C LYS A 15 2.74 -6.11 -15.55
N SER A 16 3.41 -5.32 -16.38
CA SER A 16 4.55 -4.47 -16.02
C SER A 16 4.43 -3.10 -16.72
N GLY A 17 4.91 -2.03 -16.07
CA GLY A 17 4.84 -0.66 -16.58
C GLY A 17 3.85 0.23 -15.81
N GLU A 18 3.01 0.99 -16.52
CA GLU A 18 2.12 2.03 -15.95
C GLU A 18 1.11 1.49 -14.92
N GLU A 19 0.63 0.25 -15.07
CA GLU A 19 -0.32 -0.35 -14.12
C GLU A 19 0.29 -0.54 -12.71
N MET A 20 1.60 -0.74 -12.61
CA MET A 20 2.31 -0.81 -11.32
C MET A 20 2.42 0.58 -10.67
N LYS A 21 2.66 1.63 -11.47
CA LYS A 21 2.71 3.01 -10.98
C LYS A 21 1.35 3.46 -10.45
N GLY A 22 0.27 3.19 -11.19
CA GLY A 22 -1.09 3.47 -10.74
C GLY A 22 -1.45 2.75 -9.44
N ALA A 23 -1.17 1.44 -9.35
CA ALA A 23 -1.40 0.68 -8.12
C ALA A 23 -0.59 1.22 -6.92
N ALA A 24 0.62 1.71 -7.15
CA ALA A 24 1.45 2.27 -6.10
C ALA A 24 1.00 3.68 -5.66
N GLU A 25 0.52 4.51 -6.58
CA GLU A 25 -0.12 5.80 -6.27
C GLU A 25 -1.40 5.58 -5.44
N ASP A 26 -2.26 4.65 -5.85
CA ASP A 26 -3.46 4.26 -5.09
C ASP A 26 -3.11 3.78 -3.68
N THR A 27 -2.05 2.96 -3.57
CA THR A 27 -1.53 2.48 -2.29
C THR A 27 -1.05 3.64 -1.42
N MET A 28 -0.35 4.63 -2.00
CA MET A 28 0.11 5.82 -1.27
C MET A 28 -1.07 6.65 -0.73
N VAL A 29 -2.11 6.86 -1.55
CA VAL A 29 -3.32 7.58 -1.15
C VAL A 29 -4.03 6.85 -0.01
N ALA A 30 -4.17 5.52 -0.10
CA ALA A 30 -4.80 4.71 0.93
C ALA A 30 -4.04 4.77 2.27
N TYR A 31 -2.71 4.66 2.25
CA TYR A 31 -1.89 4.76 3.47
C TYR A 31 -2.01 6.13 4.12
N LYS A 32 -2.03 7.21 3.32
CA LYS A 32 -2.18 8.57 3.84
C LYS A 32 -3.53 8.77 4.50
N ALA A 33 -4.62 8.35 3.85
CA ALA A 33 -5.96 8.43 4.41
C ALA A 33 -6.08 7.63 5.72
N ALA A 34 -5.51 6.43 5.77
CA ALA A 34 -5.48 5.63 7.00
C ALA A 34 -4.66 6.32 8.11
N GLN A 35 -3.58 7.03 7.76
CA GLN A 35 -2.76 7.77 8.71
C GLN A 35 -3.53 8.95 9.31
N ASP A 36 -4.28 9.69 8.49
CA ASP A 36 -5.08 10.82 8.93
C ASP A 36 -6.19 10.37 9.90
N ILE A 37 -6.88 9.27 9.59
CA ILE A 37 -7.89 8.67 10.47
C ILE A 37 -7.25 8.19 11.78
N ALA A 38 -6.15 7.44 11.71
CA ALA A 38 -5.45 6.97 12.90
C ALA A 38 -4.87 8.13 13.73
N ALA A 39 -4.52 9.24 13.10
CA ALA A 39 -4.04 10.42 13.81
C ALA A 39 -5.15 11.16 14.56
N ALA A 40 -6.36 11.17 14.02
CA ALA A 40 -7.54 11.75 14.66
C ALA A 40 -8.07 10.88 15.82
N ASP A 41 -8.14 9.57 15.63
CA ASP A 41 -8.88 8.68 16.54
C ASP A 41 -8.00 7.87 17.50
N MET A 42 -6.67 7.83 17.29
CA MET A 42 -5.78 6.97 18.08
C MET A 42 -4.61 7.73 18.69
N ALA A 43 -4.29 7.37 19.94
CA ALA A 43 -3.08 7.85 20.61
C ALA A 43 -1.81 7.48 19.80
N PRO A 44 -0.73 8.29 19.87
CA PRO A 44 0.52 8.01 19.15
C PRO A 44 1.16 6.64 19.46
N THR A 45 0.90 6.08 20.64
CA THR A 45 1.40 4.77 21.08
C THR A 45 0.49 3.60 20.71
N HIS A 46 -0.64 3.86 20.05
CA HIS A 46 -1.60 2.83 19.72
C HIS A 46 -1.00 1.82 18.74
N PRO A 47 -1.05 0.50 19.00
CA PRO A 47 -0.38 -0.51 18.19
C PRO A 47 -0.77 -0.48 16.70
N ILE A 48 -2.04 -0.17 16.39
CA ILE A 48 -2.51 -0.06 15.00
C ILE A 48 -1.87 1.13 14.28
N ARG A 49 -1.75 2.28 14.97
CA ARG A 49 -1.13 3.50 14.42
C ARG A 49 0.36 3.30 14.19
N LEU A 50 1.04 2.64 15.11
CA LEU A 50 2.46 2.27 14.97
C LEU A 50 2.68 1.27 13.83
N GLY A 51 1.84 0.24 13.72
CA GLY A 51 1.90 -0.73 12.64
C GLY A 51 1.68 -0.10 11.26
N LEU A 52 0.74 0.85 11.17
CA LEU A 52 0.49 1.61 9.96
C LEU A 52 1.70 2.47 9.56
N ALA A 53 2.30 3.18 10.51
CA ALA A 53 3.50 3.99 10.27
C ALA A 53 4.69 3.13 9.83
N LEU A 54 4.87 1.96 10.44
CA LEU A 54 5.90 1.00 10.06
C LEU A 54 5.71 0.53 8.61
N ASN A 55 4.51 0.06 8.26
CA ASN A 55 4.22 -0.43 6.91
C ASN A 55 4.43 0.66 5.86
N PHE A 56 4.04 1.89 6.16
CA PHE A 56 4.26 3.02 5.26
C PHE A 56 5.75 3.35 5.08
N SER A 57 6.55 3.27 6.15
CA SER A 57 8.00 3.52 6.09
C SER A 57 8.76 2.50 5.22
N VAL A 58 8.25 1.28 5.13
CA VAL A 58 8.80 0.23 4.26
C VAL A 58 8.40 0.46 2.80
N PHE A 59 7.16 0.89 2.56
CA PHE A 59 6.61 1.09 1.22
C PHE A 59 7.20 2.32 0.50
N TYR A 60 7.32 3.46 1.19
CA TYR A 60 7.72 4.73 0.59
C TYR A 60 9.05 4.69 -0.22
N PRO A 61 10.16 4.14 0.30
CA PRO A 61 11.40 4.04 -0.47
C PRO A 61 11.36 2.97 -1.58
N GLN A 62 10.51 1.94 -1.46
CA GLN A 62 10.33 0.92 -2.50
C GLN A 62 9.64 1.52 -3.73
N PHE A 63 8.61 2.34 -3.52
CA PHE A 63 7.96 3.11 -4.58
C PHE A 63 8.93 4.09 -5.25
N PHE A 64 9.64 4.91 -4.47
CA PHE A 64 10.54 5.92 -5.03
C PHE A 64 11.65 5.29 -5.88
N ARG A 65 12.21 4.15 -5.44
CA ARG A 65 13.23 3.41 -6.19
C ARG A 65 12.71 2.81 -7.50
N GLN A 66 11.42 2.47 -7.61
CA GLN A 66 10.80 1.95 -8.83
C GLN A 66 10.29 3.04 -9.78
N SER A 67 10.22 4.29 -9.32
CA SER A 67 9.73 5.43 -10.10
C SER A 67 10.80 6.12 -10.96
N LEU A 68 12.09 5.85 -10.70
CA LEU A 68 13.29 6.26 -11.44
C LEU A 68 13.68 5.23 -12.50
#